data_AF-A0A939PWE9-F1
#
_entry.id   AF-A0A939PWE9-F1
#
_cell.length_a   1.000
_cell.length_b   1.000
_cell.length_c   1.000
_cell.angle_alpha   90.00
_cell.angle_beta   90.00
_cell.angle_gamma   90.00
#
_symmetry.space_group_name_H-M   'P 1'
#
loop_
_entity.id
_entity.type
_entity.pdbx_description
1 polymer ?
#
loop_
_entity_poly.entity_id
_entity_poly.type
_entity_poly.pdbx_seq_one_letter_code
_entity_poly.pdbx_strand_id
1 'polypeptide(L)'
;MRLFLVGLAGGMGLMLLVHLVQRAGGWVVVGPGERAGGRVGWTNLAILVAVSALEEWLFRGWLFDLLLPRVGATGTLVVTSAVFGLLHLGNRVRPLTIFNAALAGAAFGAARLLTGGLGLAVGLHVGWNVMQWPVLGYPLYGLERRSLFHFPTLITCQPRGPRLLSGGADGPEGSLLDTAAFGLLLLFLARLAG
;
A
#
# COMPACT_ATOMS: atom_id res chain seq x y z
N MET A 1 19.78 4.77 -2.19
CA MET A 1 19.37 3.87 -3.29
C MET A 1 19.12 2.41 -2.84
N ARG A 2 20.07 1.73 -2.17
CA ARG A 2 19.92 0.31 -1.75
C ARG A 2 18.63 0.01 -0.97
N LEU A 3 18.35 0.75 0.11
CA LEU A 3 17.17 0.52 0.95
C LEU A 3 15.85 0.74 0.19
N PHE A 4 15.83 1.69 -0.75
CA PHE A 4 14.69 1.90 -1.62
C PHE A 4 14.41 0.69 -2.51
N LEU A 5 15.44 0.12 -3.15
CA LEU A 5 15.27 -1.07 -3.99
C LEU A 5 14.83 -2.30 -3.18
N VAL A 6 15.36 -2.46 -1.96
CA VAL A 6 14.92 -3.51 -1.03
C VAL A 6 13.44 -3.32 -0.65
N GLY A 7 13.05 -2.08 -0.32
CA GLY A 7 11.65 -1.75 -0.03
C GLY A 7 10.75 -1.99 -1.22
N LEU A 8 11.17 -1.56 -2.42
CA LEU A 8 10.42 -1.74 -3.67
C LEU A 8 10.15 -3.23 -3.93
N ALA A 9 11.19 -4.06 -3.87
CA ALA A 9 11.04 -5.50 -4.03
C ALA A 9 10.16 -6.11 -2.92
N GLY A 10 10.32 -5.65 -1.67
CA GLY A 10 9.52 -6.09 -0.54
C GLY A 10 8.03 -5.77 -0.69
N GLY A 11 7.69 -4.53 -1.07
CA GLY A 11 6.30 -4.09 -1.28
C GLY A 11 5.64 -4.83 -2.44
N MET A 12 6.38 -4.97 -3.56
CA MET A 12 5.92 -5.77 -4.70
C MET A 12 5.70 -7.24 -4.30
N GLY A 13 6.64 -7.83 -3.57
CA GLY A 13 6.55 -9.21 -3.11
C GLY A 13 5.40 -9.44 -2.14
N LEU A 14 5.16 -8.50 -1.22
CA LEU A 14 4.07 -8.58 -0.25
C LEU A 14 2.70 -8.53 -0.93
N MET A 15 2.50 -7.58 -1.85
CA MET A 15 1.27 -7.48 -2.64
C MET A 15 1.08 -8.70 -3.54
N LEU A 16 2.15 -9.19 -4.17
CA LEU A 16 2.10 -10.41 -4.97
C LEU A 16 1.70 -11.63 -4.12
N LEU A 17 2.22 -11.75 -2.90
CA LEU A 17 1.82 -12.82 -1.98
C LEU A 17 0.32 -12.77 -1.66
N VAL A 18 -0.21 -11.58 -1.33
CA VAL A 18 -1.66 -11.39 -1.12
C VAL A 18 -2.45 -11.83 -2.35
N HIS A 19 -2.03 -11.41 -3.54
CA HIS A 19 -2.66 -11.81 -4.80
C HIS A 19 -2.62 -13.33 -5.01
N LEU A 20 -1.48 -13.98 -4.79
CA LEU A 20 -1.35 -15.43 -4.96
C LEU A 20 -2.25 -16.20 -4.00
N VAL A 21 -2.39 -15.75 -2.75
CA VAL A 21 -3.34 -16.34 -1.80
C VAL A 21 -4.78 -16.13 -2.27
N GLN A 22 -5.13 -14.94 -2.74
CA GLN A 22 -6.45 -14.68 -3.32
C GLN A 22 -6.72 -15.55 -4.54
N ARG A 23 -5.71 -15.79 -5.38
CA ARG A 23 -5.80 -16.63 -6.57
C ARG A 23 -6.01 -18.09 -6.22
N ALA A 24 -5.23 -18.60 -5.27
CA ALA A 24 -5.35 -19.97 -4.76
C ALA A 24 -6.72 -20.22 -4.10
N GLY A 25 -7.25 -19.23 -3.38
CA GLY A 25 -8.59 -19.29 -2.78
C GLY A 25 -9.76 -19.12 -3.75
N GLY A 26 -9.50 -18.86 -5.04
CA GLY A 26 -10.56 -18.58 -6.03
C GLY A 26 -11.27 -17.24 -5.80
N TRP A 27 -10.64 -16.31 -5.07
CA TRP A 27 -11.19 -15.01 -4.69
C TRP A 27 -10.83 -13.87 -5.64
N VAL A 28 -10.13 -14.17 -6.74
CA VAL A 28 -9.82 -13.23 -7.80
C VAL A 28 -9.90 -13.90 -9.17
N VAL A 29 -10.55 -13.21 -10.10
CA VAL A 29 -10.57 -13.56 -11.52
C VAL A 29 -9.52 -12.70 -12.23
N VAL A 30 -8.65 -13.35 -12.99
CA VAL A 30 -7.60 -12.68 -13.76
C VAL A 30 -8.06 -12.59 -15.22
N GLY A 31 -8.02 -11.39 -15.76
CA GLY A 31 -8.32 -11.09 -17.15
C GLY A 31 -7.10 -10.52 -17.89
N PRO A 32 -7.23 -10.32 -19.21
CA PRO A 32 -6.19 -9.66 -19.99
C PRO A 32 -5.93 -8.25 -19.45
N GLY A 33 -4.67 -7.81 -19.55
CA GLY A 33 -4.30 -6.42 -19.29
C GLY A 33 -4.87 -5.48 -20.33
N GLU A 34 -5.01 -4.21 -19.95
CA GLU A 34 -5.41 -3.14 -20.85
C GLU A 34 -4.14 -2.46 -21.38
N ARG A 35 -3.98 -2.45 -22.71
CA ARG A 35 -2.72 -2.08 -23.38
C ARG A 35 -2.15 -0.78 -22.84
N ALA A 36 -0.94 -0.93 -22.28
CA ALA A 36 -0.05 0.12 -21.85
C ALA A 36 0.58 0.86 -23.03
N GLY A 37 0.64 2.19 -22.98
CA GLY A 37 1.61 2.92 -23.82
C GLY A 37 1.24 4.29 -24.36
N GLY A 38 0.21 4.97 -23.84
CA GLY A 38 0.00 6.39 -24.12
C GLY A 38 0.74 7.30 -23.12
N ARG A 39 0.97 8.57 -23.47
CA ARG A 39 1.52 9.58 -22.53
C ARG A 39 0.77 9.59 -21.20
N VAL A 40 -0.56 9.47 -21.24
CA VAL A 40 -1.44 9.45 -20.06
C VAL A 40 -1.09 8.32 -19.08
N GLY A 41 -0.81 7.11 -19.59
CA GLY A 41 -0.50 5.98 -18.72
C GLY A 41 0.84 6.15 -17.98
N TRP A 42 1.86 6.67 -18.67
CA TRP A 42 3.15 6.97 -18.06
C TRP A 42 3.06 8.15 -17.08
N THR A 43 2.26 9.18 -17.40
CA THR A 43 1.98 10.28 -16.48
C THR A 43 1.33 9.77 -15.19
N ASN A 44 0.33 8.89 -15.30
CA ASN A 44 -0.34 8.33 -14.12
C ASN A 44 0.61 7.47 -13.28
N LEU A 45 1.47 6.65 -13.90
CA LEU A 45 2.50 5.91 -13.17
C LEU A 45 3.47 6.86 -12.43
N ALA A 46 3.89 7.94 -13.07
CA ALA A 46 4.77 8.93 -12.42
C ALA A 46 4.05 9.63 -11.25
N ILE A 47 2.78 9.98 -11.41
CA ILE A 47 1.95 10.54 -10.34
C ILE A 47 1.84 9.54 -9.18
N LEU A 48 1.60 8.26 -9.47
CA LEU A 48 1.50 7.22 -8.45
C LEU A 48 2.76 7.13 -7.58
N VAL A 49 3.91 7.07 -8.23
CA VAL A 49 5.21 7.02 -7.56
C VAL A 49 5.44 8.31 -6.75
N ALA A 50 5.13 9.47 -7.33
CA ALA A 50 5.31 10.77 -6.68
C ALA A 50 4.41 10.93 -5.46
N VAL A 51 3.13 10.55 -5.55
CA VAL A 51 2.16 10.60 -4.44
C VAL A 51 2.60 9.66 -3.32
N SER A 52 2.94 8.41 -3.65
CA SER A 52 3.43 7.45 -2.65
C SER A 52 4.69 7.97 -1.93
N ALA A 53 5.63 8.58 -2.66
CA ALA A 53 6.83 9.17 -2.08
C ALA A 53 6.52 10.44 -1.25
N LEU A 54 5.59 11.28 -1.69
CA LEU A 54 5.18 12.49 -0.98
C LEU A 54 4.47 12.17 0.33
N GLU A 55 3.60 11.16 0.33
CA GLU A 55 2.96 10.67 1.55
C GLU A 55 4.00 10.21 2.55
N GLU A 56 4.97 9.39 2.14
CA GLU A 56 6.04 8.95 3.06
C GLU A 56 6.93 10.10 3.51
N TRP A 57 7.22 11.07 2.64
CA TRP A 57 7.95 12.28 3.06
C TRP A 57 7.17 13.08 4.10
N LEU A 58 5.86 13.24 3.94
CA LEU A 58 5.01 13.98 4.88
C LEU A 58 4.87 13.24 6.21
N PHE A 59 4.55 11.94 6.17
CA PHE A 59 4.20 11.16 7.34
C PHE A 59 5.40 10.55 8.07
N ARG A 60 6.39 10.02 7.34
CA ARG A 60 7.57 9.32 7.90
C ARG A 60 8.80 10.21 7.89
N GLY A 61 8.75 11.34 7.20
CA GLY A 61 9.73 12.42 7.28
C GLY A 61 9.23 13.51 8.22
N TRP A 62 8.60 14.53 7.66
CA TRP A 62 8.29 15.79 8.36
C TRP A 62 7.48 15.60 9.66
N LEU A 63 6.33 14.93 9.61
CA LEU A 63 5.49 14.73 10.79
C LEU A 63 6.16 13.78 11.80
N PHE A 64 6.88 12.77 11.31
CA PHE A 64 7.60 11.82 12.15
C PHE A 64 8.71 12.50 12.96
N ASP A 65 9.55 13.30 12.29
CA ASP A 65 10.66 14.03 12.90
C ASP A 65 10.16 15.11 13.87
N LEU A 66 8.98 15.69 13.60
CA LEU A 66 8.30 16.59 14.54
C LEU A 66 7.85 15.84 15.80
N LEU A 67 7.23 14.67 15.68
CA LEU A 67 6.64 13.99 16.84
C LEU A 67 7.66 13.18 17.65
N LEU A 68 8.67 12.60 17.00
CA LEU A 68 9.61 11.65 17.62
C LEU A 68 10.27 12.18 18.91
N PRO A 69 10.79 13.43 18.97
CA PRO A 69 11.38 13.97 20.19
C PRO A 69 10.35 14.32 21.28
N ARG A 70 9.07 14.46 20.92
CA ARG A 70 8.01 14.95 21.82
C ARG A 70 7.22 13.82 22.49
N VAL A 71 6.97 12.74 21.76
CA VAL A 71 6.09 11.63 22.21
C VAL A 71 6.75 10.26 22.10
N GLY A 72 8.03 10.20 21.72
CA GLY A 72 8.79 8.96 21.58
C GLY A 72 8.36 8.09 20.39
N ALA A 73 9.10 7.01 20.15
CA ALA A 73 8.90 6.15 18.98
C ALA A 73 7.48 5.57 18.89
N THR A 74 6.97 5.03 20.00
CA THR A 74 5.63 4.44 20.07
C THR A 74 4.54 5.48 19.83
N GLY A 75 4.62 6.64 20.48
CA GLY A 75 3.64 7.72 20.32
C GLY A 75 3.61 8.24 18.88
N THR A 76 4.79 8.47 18.28
CA THR A 76 4.90 8.92 16.88
C THR A 76 4.31 7.90 15.92
N LEU A 77 4.61 6.61 16.10
CA LEU A 77 4.11 5.55 15.24
C LEU A 77 2.58 5.46 15.33
N VAL A 78 1.99 5.51 16.54
CA VAL A 78 0.54 5.50 16.72
C VAL A 78 -0.13 6.70 16.04
N VAL A 79 0.36 7.91 16.30
CA VAL A 79 -0.26 9.15 15.79
C VAL A 79 -0.16 9.23 14.26
N THR A 80 1.04 9.07 13.70
CA THR A 80 1.25 9.17 12.24
C THR A 80 0.45 8.11 11.48
N SER A 81 0.35 6.89 12.03
CA SER A 81 -0.39 5.78 11.42
C SER A 81 -1.90 5.98 11.48
N ALA A 82 -2.42 6.46 12.62
CA ALA A 82 -3.84 6.77 12.77
C ALA A 82 -4.26 7.88 11.81
N VAL A 83 -3.50 8.97 11.71
CA VAL A 83 -3.78 10.07 10.77
C VAL A 83 -3.69 9.57 9.32
N PHE A 84 -2.67 8.77 9.00
CA PHE A 84 -2.53 8.18 7.66
C PHE A 84 -3.76 7.36 7.26
N GLY A 85 -4.23 6.45 8.12
CA GLY A 85 -5.45 5.70 7.86
C GLY A 85 -6.69 6.58 7.73
N LEU A 86 -6.87 7.57 8.61
CA LEU A 86 -8.03 8.48 8.58
C LEU A 86 -8.09 9.31 7.30
N LEU A 87 -6.97 9.65 6.67
CA LEU A 87 -6.99 10.35 5.37
C LEU A 87 -7.50 9.49 4.21
N HIS A 88 -7.60 8.17 4.39
CA HIS A 88 -8.21 7.25 3.45
C HIS A 88 -9.73 7.13 3.66
N LEU A 89 -10.32 7.92 4.56
CA LEU A 89 -11.77 8.05 4.67
C LEU A 89 -12.37 8.51 3.33
N GLY A 90 -13.37 7.78 2.86
CA GLY A 90 -14.14 8.14 1.68
C GLY A 90 -15.54 7.56 1.75
N ASN A 91 -16.49 8.16 1.03
CA ASN A 91 -17.93 7.85 1.11
C ASN A 91 -18.30 6.37 0.86
N ARG A 92 -17.39 5.56 0.30
CA ARG A 92 -17.60 4.14 -0.02
C ARG A 92 -16.56 3.20 0.58
N VAL A 93 -15.57 3.72 1.32
CA VAL A 93 -14.46 2.95 1.88
C VAL A 93 -14.92 2.26 3.17
N ARG A 94 -14.58 0.98 3.34
CA ARG A 94 -14.93 0.24 4.55
C ARG A 94 -14.02 0.58 5.73
N PRO A 95 -14.51 0.46 6.98
CA PRO A 95 -13.69 0.60 8.19
C PRO A 95 -12.42 -0.28 8.19
N LEU A 96 -12.52 -1.51 7.66
CA LEU A 96 -11.37 -2.41 7.56
C LEU A 96 -10.26 -1.85 6.67
N THR A 97 -10.62 -1.18 5.57
CA THR A 97 -9.68 -0.57 4.64
C THR A 97 -8.93 0.60 5.29
N ILE A 98 -9.65 1.42 6.08
CA ILE A 98 -9.05 2.52 6.87
C ILE A 98 -8.09 1.96 7.93
N PHE A 99 -8.50 0.89 8.61
CA PHE A 99 -7.66 0.20 9.57
C PHE A 99 -6.39 -0.38 8.93
N ASN A 100 -6.53 -1.00 7.76
CA ASN A 100 -5.42 -1.54 7.00
C ASN A 100 -4.47 -0.45 6.50
N ALA A 101 -4.99 0.68 6.03
CA ALA A 101 -4.17 1.85 5.69
C ALA A 101 -3.38 2.34 6.92
N ALA A 102 -4.01 2.41 8.09
CA ALA A 102 -3.29 2.73 9.33
C ALA A 102 -2.21 1.68 9.65
N LEU A 103 -2.49 0.39 9.47
CA LEU A 103 -1.55 -0.69 9.71
C LEU A 103 -0.35 -0.68 8.74
N ALA A 104 -0.60 -0.40 7.45
CA ALA A 104 0.45 -0.15 6.47
C ALA A 104 1.30 1.05 6.89
N GLY A 105 0.64 2.12 7.33
CA GLY A 105 1.30 3.29 7.86
C GLY A 105 2.21 2.99 9.08
N ALA A 106 1.79 2.08 9.96
CA ALA A 106 2.58 1.62 11.08
C ALA A 106 3.80 0.82 10.61
N ALA A 107 3.63 -0.07 9.62
CA ALA A 107 4.74 -0.83 9.03
C ALA A 107 5.77 0.09 8.37
N PHE A 108 5.34 1.12 7.63
CA PHE A 108 6.23 2.12 7.03
C PHE A 108 6.93 2.99 8.10
N GLY A 109 6.22 3.34 9.17
CA GLY A 109 6.80 4.00 10.35
C GLY A 109 7.87 3.14 11.04
N ALA A 110 7.64 1.83 11.17
CA ALA A 110 8.62 0.89 11.71
C ALA A 110 9.85 0.78 10.79
N ALA A 111 9.67 0.78 9.46
CA ALA A 111 10.78 0.82 8.50
C ALA A 111 11.64 2.10 8.67
N ARG A 112 10.98 3.25 8.92
CA ARG A 112 11.65 4.53 9.21
C ARG A 112 12.44 4.49 10.52
N LEU A 113 11.89 3.87 11.57
CA LEU A 113 12.59 3.68 12.85
C LEU A 113 13.80 2.75 12.72
N LEU A 114 13.62 1.62 12.02
CA LEU A 114 14.68 0.63 11.80
C LEU A 114 15.88 1.20 11.04
N THR A 115 15.63 2.01 10.02
CA THR A 115 16.67 2.43 9.07
C THR A 115 17.17 3.86 9.27
N GLY A 116 16.47 4.67 10.06
CA GLY A 116 16.78 6.08 10.23
C GLY A 116 16.49 6.96 9.00
N GLY A 117 16.02 6.39 7.89
CA GLY A 117 15.76 7.12 6.64
C GLY A 117 14.46 6.71 5.96
N LEU A 118 14.11 7.40 4.88
CA LEU A 118 12.85 7.19 4.14
C LEU A 118 12.92 6.10 3.08
N GLY A 119 14.12 5.71 2.65
CA GLY A 119 14.30 4.85 1.48
C GLY A 119 13.49 3.56 1.54
N LEU A 120 13.54 2.85 2.67
CA LEU A 120 12.82 1.59 2.85
C LEU A 120 11.29 1.79 2.84
N ALA A 121 10.79 2.79 3.57
CA ALA A 121 9.36 3.11 3.66
C ALA A 121 8.78 3.52 2.29
N VAL A 122 9.44 4.45 1.59
CA VAL A 122 9.08 4.88 0.22
C VAL A 122 9.10 3.69 -0.73
N GLY A 123 10.11 2.84 -0.66
CA GLY A 123 10.21 1.64 -1.49
C GLY A 123 9.03 0.69 -1.25
N LEU A 124 8.75 0.35 0.01
CA LEU A 124 7.63 -0.55 0.37
C LEU A 124 6.29 -0.02 -0.16
N HIS A 125 6.02 1.26 0.06
CA HIS A 125 4.78 1.90 -0.36
C HIS A 125 4.66 1.94 -1.89
N VAL A 126 5.69 2.44 -2.59
CA VAL A 126 5.71 2.47 -4.07
C VAL A 126 5.57 1.05 -4.65
N GLY A 127 6.29 0.08 -4.08
CA GLY A 127 6.28 -1.30 -4.55
C GLY A 127 4.91 -1.96 -4.42
N TRP A 128 4.25 -1.75 -3.29
CA TRP A 128 2.87 -2.20 -3.06
C TRP A 128 1.93 -1.62 -4.12
N ASN A 129 1.92 -0.30 -4.26
CA ASN A 129 1.02 0.41 -5.17
C ASN A 129 1.26 0.06 -6.65
N VAL A 130 2.52 -0.03 -7.07
CA VAL A 130 2.90 -0.42 -8.44
C VAL A 130 2.46 -1.85 -8.73
N MET A 131 2.64 -2.77 -7.78
CA MET A 131 2.20 -4.14 -7.94
C MET A 131 0.67 -4.23 -7.99
N GLN A 132 -0.06 -3.55 -7.09
CA GLN A 132 -1.52 -3.65 -7.01
C GLN A 132 -2.21 -3.09 -8.25
N TRP A 133 -1.80 -1.91 -8.73
CA TRP A 133 -2.54 -1.17 -9.75
C TRP A 133 -1.94 -1.35 -11.16
N PRO A 134 -0.77 -0.80 -11.54
CA PRO A 134 -0.18 -1.02 -12.86
C PRO A 134 0.10 -2.49 -13.22
N VAL A 135 0.54 -3.33 -12.28
CA VAL A 135 0.89 -4.72 -12.61
C VAL A 135 -0.35 -5.60 -12.57
N LEU A 136 -1.03 -5.68 -11.42
CA LEU A 136 -2.13 -6.61 -11.19
C LEU A 136 -3.51 -6.05 -11.59
N GLY A 137 -3.66 -4.74 -11.76
CA GLY A 137 -4.89 -4.13 -12.25
C GLY A 137 -6.10 -4.33 -11.33
N TYR A 138 -5.89 -4.30 -10.01
CA TYR A 138 -6.99 -4.31 -9.05
C TYR A 138 -7.81 -3.00 -9.08
N PRO A 139 -9.08 -3.02 -8.64
CA PRO A 139 -9.87 -1.80 -8.48
C PRO A 139 -9.22 -0.85 -7.46
N LEU A 140 -9.35 0.45 -7.69
CA LEU A 140 -8.85 1.51 -6.80
C LEU A 140 -10.03 2.04 -5.97
N TYR A 141 -10.31 1.44 -4.81
CA TYR A 141 -11.36 1.89 -3.88
C TYR A 141 -12.76 2.06 -4.49
N GLY A 142 -13.14 1.17 -5.41
CA GLY A 142 -14.44 1.23 -6.09
C GLY A 142 -14.59 2.41 -7.06
N LEU A 143 -13.51 3.13 -7.40
CA LEU A 143 -13.51 4.06 -8.52
C LEU A 143 -13.72 3.28 -9.82
N GLU A 144 -14.57 3.80 -10.69
CA GLU A 144 -14.72 3.26 -12.03
C GLU A 144 -13.37 3.36 -12.77
N ARG A 145 -13.03 2.34 -13.57
CA ARG A 145 -11.83 2.33 -14.44
C ARG A 145 -11.72 3.54 -15.38
N ARG A 146 -12.75 4.38 -15.47
CA ARG A 146 -12.85 5.64 -16.22
C ARG A 146 -12.46 6.90 -15.43
N SER A 147 -11.96 6.77 -14.20
CA SER A 147 -11.46 7.92 -13.44
C SER A 147 -10.15 8.47 -14.04
N LEU A 148 -9.78 9.70 -13.67
CA LEU A 148 -8.50 10.33 -14.04
C LEU A 148 -7.27 9.47 -13.69
N PHE A 149 -7.41 8.55 -12.72
CA PHE A 149 -6.40 7.59 -12.30
C PHE A 149 -6.58 6.23 -12.99
N HIS A 150 -6.50 6.24 -14.33
CA HIS A 150 -6.43 5.01 -15.12
C HIS A 150 -4.97 4.63 -15.35
N PHE A 151 -4.55 3.48 -14.83
CA PHE A 151 -3.21 2.95 -15.07
C PHE A 151 -3.25 1.96 -16.22
N PRO A 152 -2.22 1.96 -17.08
CA PRO A 152 -2.01 0.83 -17.95
C PRO A 152 -1.77 -0.42 -17.09
N THR A 153 -2.40 -1.54 -17.46
CA THR A 153 -2.35 -2.77 -16.65
C THR A 153 -1.71 -3.92 -17.39
N LEU A 154 -0.83 -4.68 -16.74
CA LEU A 154 -0.27 -5.90 -17.36
C LEU A 154 -1.31 -7.03 -17.36
N ILE A 155 -2.06 -7.16 -16.27
CA ILE A 155 -3.23 -8.01 -16.13
C ILE A 155 -4.33 -7.24 -15.39
N THR A 156 -5.57 -7.70 -15.49
CA THR A 156 -6.66 -7.14 -14.69
C THR A 156 -7.12 -8.15 -13.64
N CYS A 157 -7.23 -7.71 -12.39
CA CYS A 157 -7.68 -8.54 -11.29
C CYS A 157 -9.04 -8.06 -10.79
N GLN A 158 -10.04 -8.94 -10.84
CA GLN A 158 -11.38 -8.65 -10.34
C GLN A 158 -11.66 -9.49 -9.09
N PRO A 159 -11.74 -8.86 -7.90
CA PRO A 159 -12.13 -9.53 -6.66
C PRO A 159 -13.48 -10.24 -6.80
N ARG A 160 -13.56 -11.49 -6.33
CA ARG A 160 -14.77 -12.33 -6.32
C ARG A 160 -14.89 -13.07 -4.99
N GLY A 161 -16.12 -13.40 -4.57
CA GLY A 161 -16.34 -14.20 -3.36
C GLY A 161 -16.29 -13.36 -2.07
N PRO A 162 -15.94 -13.96 -0.91
CA PRO A 162 -16.06 -13.33 0.40
C PRO A 162 -15.28 -12.02 0.50
N ARG A 163 -15.95 -10.91 0.83
CA ARG A 163 -15.34 -9.56 0.85
C ARG A 163 -14.21 -9.41 1.88
N LEU A 164 -14.19 -10.23 2.93
CA LEU A 164 -13.09 -10.24 3.91
C LEU A 164 -11.80 -10.83 3.35
N LEU A 165 -11.88 -11.62 2.28
CA LEU A 165 -10.72 -12.32 1.70
C LEU A 165 -10.35 -11.73 0.33
N SER A 166 -11.35 -11.37 -0.48
CA SER A 166 -11.15 -10.72 -1.77
C SER A 166 -10.94 -9.21 -1.66
N GLY A 167 -11.44 -8.60 -0.58
CA GLY A 167 -11.45 -7.14 -0.40
C GLY A 167 -12.51 -6.39 -1.23
N GLY A 168 -13.23 -7.11 -2.10
CA GLY A 168 -14.39 -6.57 -2.82
C GLY A 168 -14.05 -5.35 -3.66
N ALA A 169 -14.85 -4.27 -3.53
CA ALA A 169 -14.66 -3.04 -4.30
C ALA A 169 -13.39 -2.26 -3.89
N ASP A 170 -12.93 -2.45 -2.65
CA ASP A 170 -11.73 -1.78 -2.12
C ASP A 170 -10.44 -2.46 -2.62
N GLY A 171 -10.56 -3.57 -3.35
CA GLY A 171 -9.41 -4.38 -3.71
C GLY A 171 -8.73 -5.01 -2.49
N PRO A 172 -7.50 -5.52 -2.64
CA PRO A 172 -6.76 -6.23 -1.60
C PRO A 172 -6.67 -5.49 -0.27
N GLU A 173 -6.57 -4.16 -0.30
CA GLU A 173 -6.50 -3.26 0.87
C GLU A 173 -7.72 -3.38 1.81
N GLY A 174 -8.85 -3.87 1.31
CA GLY A 174 -10.03 -4.14 2.12
C GLY A 174 -10.10 -5.56 2.70
N SER A 175 -9.04 -6.36 2.61
CA SER A 175 -9.06 -7.77 3.03
C SER A 175 -8.31 -8.03 4.33
N LEU A 176 -8.65 -9.13 5.00
CA LEU A 176 -7.88 -9.66 6.13
C LEU A 176 -6.50 -10.19 5.70
N LEU A 177 -6.32 -10.48 4.40
CA LEU A 177 -5.01 -10.86 3.87
C LEU A 177 -4.06 -9.67 3.88
N ASP A 178 -4.57 -8.47 3.61
CA ASP A 178 -3.82 -7.23 3.75
C ASP A 178 -3.55 -6.89 5.22
N THR A 179 -4.53 -7.10 6.09
CA THR A 179 -4.30 -7.03 7.55
C THR A 179 -3.16 -7.94 8.00
N ALA A 180 -3.15 -9.20 7.53
CA ALA A 180 -2.09 -10.14 7.84
C ALA A 180 -0.75 -9.72 7.23
N ALA A 181 -0.75 -9.25 5.98
CA ALA A 181 0.45 -8.82 5.28
C ALA A 181 1.17 -7.67 6.00
N PHE A 182 0.47 -6.55 6.26
CA PHE A 182 1.07 -5.42 6.95
C PHE A 182 1.28 -5.66 8.45
N GLY A 183 0.41 -6.45 9.09
CA GLY A 183 0.60 -6.86 10.48
C GLY A 183 1.86 -7.69 10.68
N LEU A 184 2.09 -8.70 9.83
CA LEU A 184 3.31 -9.51 9.88
C LEU A 184 4.55 -8.70 9.49
N LEU A 185 4.45 -7.81 8.50
CA LEU A 185 5.56 -6.91 8.15
C LEU A 185 5.92 -5.99 9.31
N LEU A 186 4.93 -5.38 9.98
CA LEU A 186 5.15 -4.54 11.16
C LEU A 186 5.86 -5.33 12.28
N LEU A 187 5.36 -6.53 12.60
CA LEU A 187 5.99 -7.39 13.62
C LEU A 187 7.42 -7.80 13.23
N PHE A 188 7.66 -8.11 11.96
CA PHE A 188 8.99 -8.43 11.46
C PHE A 188 9.95 -7.25 11.61
N LEU A 189 9.56 -6.06 11.16
CA LEU A 189 10.39 -4.85 11.26
C LEU A 189 10.63 -4.45 12.71
N ALA A 190 9.62 -4.55 13.57
CA ALA A 190 9.75 -4.28 15.00
C ALA A 190 10.76 -5.24 15.67
N ARG A 191 10.79 -6.52 15.27
CA ARG A 191 11.77 -7.48 15.77
C ARG A 191 13.19 -7.23 15.30
N LEU A 192 13.39 -6.59 14.14
CA LEU A 192 14.73 -6.22 13.68
C LEU A 192 15.26 -4.95 14.38
N ALA A 193 14.38 -4.17 15.00
CA ALA A 193 14.71 -2.90 15.64
C ALA A 193 14.99 -3.02 17.15
N GLY A 194 14.72 -4.17 17.76
CA GLY A 194 15.01 -4.49 19.17
C GLY A 194 16.13 -5.50 19.30
#